data_AF-A0A117MPD9-F1
#
_entry.id   AF-A0A117MPD9-F1
#
_cell.length_a   1.000
_cell.length_b   1.000
_cell.length_c   1.000
_cell.angle_alpha   90.00
_cell.angle_beta   90.00
_cell.angle_gamma   90.00
#
_symmetry.space_group_name_H-M   'P 1'
#
loop_
_entity.id
_entity.type
_entity.pdbx_description
1 polymer ?
#
loop_
_entity_poly.entity_id
_entity_poly.type
_entity_poly.pdbx_seq_one_letter_code
_entity_poly.pdbx_strand_id
1 'polypeptide(L)' 'FCPGPRARQVFPLEHGEEYHYVVDKFWKITKVNSDGTIEVTTRTGKKHLLEASDPNVRKADIFQHLMYRKRFPQLSEIQ' A
#
# COMPACT_ATOMS: atom_id res chain seq x y z
N PHE A 1 -22.12 0.82 7.75
CA PHE A 1 -20.95 0.93 6.86
C PHE A 1 -20.56 -0.46 6.38
N CYS A 2 -20.40 -0.69 5.07
CA CYS A 2 -19.89 -1.95 4.55
C CYS A 2 -18.46 -1.76 4.00
N PRO A 3 -17.55 -2.74 4.17
CA PRO A 3 -16.23 -2.67 3.57
C PRO A 3 -16.32 -2.55 2.05
N GLY A 4 -15.48 -1.69 1.46
CA GLY A 4 -15.49 -1.45 0.02
C GLY A 4 -14.98 -2.64 -0.80
N PRO A 5 -15.15 -2.65 -2.13
CA PRO A 5 -14.85 -3.80 -3.01
C PRO A 5 -13.41 -4.34 -3.00
N ARG A 6 -12.45 -3.61 -2.39
CA ARG A 6 -11.05 -4.03 -2.25
C ARG A 6 -10.72 -4.65 -0.89
N ALA A 7 -11.68 -4.62 0.04
CA ALA A 7 -11.54 -5.23 1.34
C ALA A 7 -11.46 -6.75 1.20
N ARG A 8 -10.54 -7.35 1.93
CA ARG A 8 -10.36 -8.80 2.04
C ARG A 8 -10.38 -9.18 3.51
N GLN A 9 -10.52 -10.48 3.77
CA GLN A 9 -10.55 -11.01 5.14
C GLN A 9 -11.57 -10.24 5.99
N VAL A 10 -12.80 -10.12 5.45
CA VAL A 10 -13.85 -9.33 6.07
C VAL A 10 -14.55 -10.19 7.12
N PHE A 11 -14.46 -9.79 8.39
CA PHE A 11 -15.12 -10.46 9.50
C PHE A 11 -15.86 -9.45 10.36
N PRO A 12 -17.10 -9.74 10.79
CA PRO A 12 -17.78 -8.90 11.77
C PRO A 12 -17.05 -8.99 13.11
N LEU A 13 -17.01 -7.88 13.85
CA LEU A 13 -16.64 -7.91 15.26
C LEU A 13 -17.72 -8.61 16.10
N GLU A 14 -17.35 -9.10 17.29
CA GLU A 14 -18.21 -9.93 18.15
C GLU A 14 -19.60 -9.32 18.44
N HIS A 15 -19.69 -8.00 18.52
CA HIS A 15 -20.93 -7.27 18.81
C HIS A 15 -21.60 -6.67 17.55
N GLY A 16 -21.07 -6.94 16.36
CA GLY A 16 -21.68 -6.56 15.07
C GLY A 16 -21.60 -5.08 14.71
N GLU A 17 -20.87 -4.26 15.47
CA GLU A 17 -20.80 -2.81 15.26
C GLU A 17 -19.85 -2.41 14.12
N GLU A 18 -18.75 -3.16 13.95
CA GLU A 18 -17.77 -2.91 12.88
C GLU A 18 -17.27 -4.20 12.22
N TYR A 19 -16.34 -4.03 11.27
CA TYR A 19 -15.71 -5.11 10.54
C TYR A 19 -14.19 -5.02 10.64
N HIS A 20 -13.53 -6.16 10.88
CA HIS A 20 -12.13 -6.32 10.55
C HIS A 20 -11.99 -6.58 9.05
N TYR A 21 -11.10 -5.85 8.39
CA TYR A 21 -10.78 -6.09 6.99
C TYR A 21 -9.37 -5.57 6.64
N VAL A 22 -8.79 -6.15 5.60
CA VAL A 22 -7.48 -5.75 5.06
C VAL A 22 -7.66 -5.17 3.67
N VAL A 23 -6.88 -4.13 3.35
CA VAL A 23 -6.84 -3.51 2.02
C VAL A 23 -5.40 -3.35 1.59
N ASP A 24 -5.02 -3.93 0.45
CA ASP A 24 -3.72 -3.62 -0.16
C ASP A 24 -3.71 -2.19 -0.66
N LYS A 25 -2.69 -1.46 -0.24
CA LYS A 25 -2.40 -0.08 -0.67
C LYS A 25 -1.08 -0.08 -1.41
N PHE A 26 -1.07 0.52 -2.60
CA PHE A 26 0.13 0.76 -3.38
C PHE A 26 0.55 2.21 -3.17
N TRP A 27 1.75 2.40 -2.61
CA TRP A 27 2.34 3.72 -2.36
C TRP A 27 3.65 3.85 -3.14
N LYS A 28 3.96 5.07 -3.59
CA LYS A 28 5.22 5.36 -4.29
C LYS A 28 6.27 5.74 -3.26
N ILE A 29 7.41 5.06 -3.28
CA ILE A 29 8.58 5.43 -2.47
C ILE A 29 9.14 6.74 -3.04
N THR A 30 9.34 7.73 -2.17
CA THR A 30 9.98 9.00 -2.52
C THR A 30 11.40 9.10 -1.98
N LYS A 31 11.72 8.40 -0.88
CA LYS A 31 13.05 8.36 -0.29
C LYS A 31 13.27 7.08 0.51
N VAL A 32 14.48 6.56 0.48
CA VAL A 32 14.95 5.50 1.39
C VAL A 32 15.99 6.12 2.30
N ASN A 33 15.77 6.04 3.61
CA ASN A 33 16.66 6.63 4.61
C ASN A 33 17.69 5.59 5.10
N SER A 34 18.80 6.06 5.65
CA SER A 34 19.86 5.19 6.20
C SER A 34 19.49 4.55 7.54
N ASP A 35 18.44 5.01 8.21
CA ASP A 35 17.95 4.51 9.50
C ASP A 35 16.99 3.32 9.38
N GLY A 36 16.75 2.83 8.17
CA GLY A 36 15.82 1.71 7.91
C GLY A 36 14.38 2.15 7.63
N THR A 37 14.11 3.45 7.57
CA THR A 37 12.79 3.97 7.20
C THR A 37 12.68 4.31 5.71
N ILE A 38 11.44 4.34 5.21
CA ILE A 38 11.10 4.79 3.87
C ILE A 38 10.05 5.89 3.91
N GLU A 39 10.25 6.92 3.10
CA GLU A 39 9.21 7.91 2.83
C GLU A 39 8.40 7.46 1.61
N VAL A 40 7.09 7.50 1.76
CA VAL A 40 6.15 7.09 0.73
C VAL A 40 5.07 8.14 0.52
N THR A 41 4.54 8.22 -0.70
CA THR A 41 3.40 9.08 -1.04
C THR A 41 2.22 8.27 -1.53
N THR A 42 1.03 8.64 -1.07
CA THR A 42 -0.23 8.06 -1.55
C THR A 42 -0.60 8.61 -2.92
N ARG A 43 -1.59 8.00 -3.57
CA ARG A 43 -2.17 8.53 -4.82
C ARG A 43 -2.65 9.98 -4.71
N THR A 44 -3.07 10.44 -3.52
CA THR A 44 -3.55 11.82 -3.30
C THR A 44 -2.42 12.76 -2.86
N GLY A 45 -1.17 12.31 -2.88
CA GLY A 45 -0.01 13.12 -2.49
C GLY A 45 0.27 13.18 -0.98
N LYS A 46 -0.48 12.44 -0.16
CA LYS A 46 -0.21 12.39 1.29
C LYS A 46 1.10 11.63 1.55
N LYS A 47 1.99 12.23 2.31
CA LYS A 47 3.28 11.63 2.68
C LYS A 47 3.17 10.83 3.99
N HIS A 48 3.91 9.74 4.06
CA HIS A 48 4.04 8.88 5.24
C HIS A 48 5.49 8.42 5.39
N LEU A 49 5.91 8.21 6.64
CA LEU A 49 7.17 7.56 7.00
C LEU A 49 6.84 6.17 7.55
N LEU A 50 7.51 5.14 7.05
CA LEU A 50 7.30 3.75 7.47
C LEU A 50 8.62 3.07 7.79
N GLU A 51 8.58 2.10 8.70
CA GLU A 51 9.67 1.13 8.86
C GLU A 51 9.73 0.20 7.64
N ALA A 52 10.91 0.05 7.04
CA ALA A 52 11.07 -0.87 5.91
C ALA A 52 10.98 -2.34 6.34
N SER A 53 11.13 -2.61 7.63
CA SER A 53 11.06 -3.94 8.25
C SER A 53 9.65 -4.35 8.68
N ASP A 54 8.63 -3.48 8.53
CA ASP A 54 7.25 -3.82 8.84
C ASP A 54 6.80 -5.01 7.96
N PRO A 55 6.29 -6.11 8.55
CA PRO A 55 5.87 -7.30 7.79
C PRO A 55 4.72 -7.03 6.81
N ASN A 56 3.96 -5.94 6.98
CA ASN A 56 2.90 -5.53 6.07
C ASN A 56 3.44 -4.65 4.91
N VAL A 57 4.70 -4.26 4.96
CA VAL A 57 5.38 -3.49 3.92
C VAL A 57 6.22 -4.44 3.08
N ARG A 58 5.85 -4.57 1.80
CA ARG A 58 6.62 -5.36 0.84
C ARG A 58 6.74 -4.66 -0.50
N LYS A 59 7.80 -4.99 -1.23
CA LYS A 59 7.91 -4.62 -2.64
C LYS A 59 6.80 -5.31 -3.44
N ALA A 60 6.29 -4.61 -4.44
CA ALA A 60 5.39 -5.22 -5.40
C ALA A 60 6.13 -6.31 -6.20
N ASP A 61 5.50 -7.46 -6.36
CA ASP A 61 6.07 -8.56 -7.14
C ASP A 61 5.89 -8.35 -8.66
N ILE A 62 6.50 -9.21 -9.48
CA ILE A 62 6.50 -9.10 -10.95
C ILE A 62 5.06 -9.17 -11.51
N PHE A 63 4.20 -10.04 -10.95
CA PHE A 63 2.82 -10.16 -11.40
C PHE A 63 2.00 -8.93 -11.06
N GLN A 64 2.18 -8.37 -9.86
CA GLN A 64 1.60 -7.09 -9.47
C GLN A 64 2.10 -5.94 -10.34
N HIS A 65 3.38 -5.96 -10.71
CA HIS A 65 3.96 -4.98 -11.62
C HIS A 65 3.30 -5.04 -13.01
N LEU A 66 3.02 -6.24 -13.52
CA LEU A 66 2.32 -6.43 -14.79
C LEU A 66 0.84 -6.04 -14.69
N MET A 67 0.12 -6.58 -13.69
CA MET A 67 -1.32 -6.35 -13.49
C MET A 67 -1.63 -4.87 -13.24
N TYR A 68 -0.78 -4.18 -12.48
CA TYR A 68 -0.96 -2.77 -12.14
C TYR A 68 0.00 -1.85 -12.89
N ARG A 69 0.50 -2.24 -14.07
CA ARG A 69 1.48 -1.47 -14.85
C ARG A 69 1.15 0.01 -15.00
N LYS A 70 -0.14 0.35 -15.19
CA LYS A 70 -0.63 1.75 -15.30
C LYS A 70 -0.46 2.59 -14.03
N ARG A 71 -0.19 1.96 -12.87
CA ARG A 71 0.01 2.61 -11.57
C ARG A 71 1.49 2.79 -11.24
N PHE A 72 2.38 2.11 -11.95
CA PHE A 72 3.81 2.29 -11.78
C PHE A 72 4.29 3.42 -12.69
N PRO A 73 5.25 4.24 -12.22
CA PRO A 73 5.87 5.25 -13.08
C PRO A 73 6.51 4.55 -14.29
N GLN A 74 6.32 5.13 -15.47
CA GLN A 74 6.98 4.59 -16.66
C GLN A 74 8.48 4.88 -16.58
N LEU A 75 9.33 3.99 -17.08
CA LEU A 75 10.79 4.19 -17.05
C LEU A 75 11.22 5.51 -17.72
N SER A 76 10.45 6.00 -18.68
CA SER A 76 10.65 7.31 -19.33
C SER A 76 10.41 8.52 -18.42
N GLU A 77 9.72 8.34 -17.28
CA GLU A 77 9.41 9.40 -16.31
C GLU A 77 10.42 9.44 -15.14
N ILE A 78 11.37 8.50 -15.10
CA ILE A 78 12.37 8.35 -14.03
C ILE A 78 13.75 8.87 -14.48
N GLN A 79 13.87 9.37 -15.72
CA GLN A 79 15.08 10.04 -16.23
C GLN A 79 15.19 11.49 -15.77
#